data_AF-A0A447N6K3-F1
#
_entry.id   AF-A0A447N6K3-F1
#
_cell.length_a   1.000
_cell.length_b   1.000
_cell.length_c   1.000
_cell.angle_alpha   90.00
_cell.angle_beta   90.00
_cell.angle_gamma   90.00
#
_symmetry.space_group_name_H-M   'P 1'
#
loop_
_entity.id
_entity.type
_entity.pdbx_description
1 polymer ?
#
loop_
_entity_poly.entity_id
_entity_poly.type
_entity_poly.pdbx_seq_one_letter_code
_entity_poly.pdbx_strand_id
1 'polypeptide(L)' 'MHTHRQALENGDEEHGTSVHFVTDELDGGPVILQAKVPVFADDSEDDITARVQTQEHAIYPLVISWFCAGASKDAR' A
#
# COMPACT_ATOMS: atom_id res chain seq x y z
N MET A 1 1.38 -12.41 -9.10
CA MET A 1 2.04 -11.81 -7.92
C MET A 1 1.35 -12.31 -6.68
N HIS A 2 2.10 -12.72 -5.65
CA HIS A 2 1.60 -13.18 -4.35
C HIS A 2 2.39 -12.45 -3.25
N THR A 3 2.29 -11.12 -3.23
CA THR A 3 3.13 -10.25 -2.39
C THR A 3 2.94 -10.51 -0.89
N HIS A 4 1.72 -10.83 -0.46
CA HIS A 4 1.41 -11.17 0.93
C HIS A 4 2.07 -12.48 1.35
N ARG A 5 1.95 -13.54 0.53
CA ARG A 5 2.63 -14.82 0.77
C ARG A 5 4.14 -14.65 0.81
N GLN A 6 4.70 -13.87 -0.11
CA GLN A 6 6.14 -13.62 -0.16
C GLN A 6 6.63 -12.91 1.11
N ALA A 7 5.86 -11.97 1.67
CA ALA A 7 6.21 -11.32 2.92
C ALA A 7 6.34 -12.32 4.09
N LEU A 8 5.42 -13.30 4.17
CA LEU A 8 5.51 -14.39 5.15
C LEU A 8 6.71 -15.31 4.89
N GLU A 9 6.88 -15.76 3.65
CA GLU A 9 7.95 -16.70 3.26
C GLU A 9 9.35 -16.09 3.47
N ASN A 10 9.49 -14.78 3.29
CA ASN A 10 10.72 -14.04 3.54
C ASN A 10 10.96 -13.74 5.02
N GLY A 11 9.94 -13.87 5.87
CA GLY A 11 10.00 -13.46 7.27
C GLY A 11 10.08 -11.95 7.46
N ASP A 12 9.43 -11.18 6.58
CA ASP A 12 9.38 -9.72 6.67
C ASP A 12 8.63 -9.28 7.94
N GLU A 13 9.11 -8.24 8.61
CA GLU A 13 8.44 -7.67 9.80
C GLU A 13 7.33 -6.67 9.44
N GLU A 14 7.36 -6.14 8.22
CA GLU A 14 6.40 -5.15 7.71
C GLU A 14 5.99 -5.48 6.27
N HIS A 15 4.72 -5.23 5.95
CA HIS A 15 4.20 -5.22 4.59
C HIS A 15 3.36 -3.95 4.38
N GLY A 16 2.64 -3.80 3.26
CA GLY A 16 1.80 -2.62 3.06
C GLY A 16 1.27 -2.46 1.65
N THR A 17 0.77 -1.25 1.39
CA THR A 17 0.20 -0.84 0.11
C THR A 17 0.58 0.61 -0.20
N SER A 18 0.46 1.00 -1.47
CA SER A 18 0.76 2.34 -1.96
C SER A 18 -0.31 2.83 -2.93
N VAL A 19 -0.50 4.15 -2.95
CA VAL A 19 -1.17 4.86 -4.05
C VAL A 19 -0.09 5.60 -4.81
N HIS A 20 0.00 5.37 -6.12
CA HIS A 20 1.02 5.96 -6.98
C HIS A 20 0.40 6.41 -8.32
N PHE A 21 1.11 7.27 -9.04
CA PHE A 21 0.71 7.63 -10.41
C PHE A 21 1.02 6.51 -11.38
N VAL A 22 0.16 6.28 -12.37
CA VAL A 22 0.43 5.28 -13.42
C VAL A 22 1.46 5.83 -14.41
N THR A 23 2.45 5.02 -14.76
CA THR A 23 3.42 5.26 -15.85
C THR A 23 3.48 4.02 -16.76
N ASP A 24 4.31 4.06 -17.80
CA ASP A 24 4.53 2.90 -18.69
C ASP A 24 5.32 1.77 -18.02
N GLU A 25 5.98 2.05 -16.89
CA GLU A 25 6.68 1.06 -16.07
C GLU A 25 5.70 0.44 -15.06
N LEU A 26 5.59 -0.89 -15.06
CA LEU A 26 4.74 -1.63 -14.12
C LEU A 26 5.13 -1.29 -12.68
N ASP A 27 4.17 -0.77 -11.91
CA ASP A 27 4.33 -0.33 -10.52
C ASP A 27 5.48 0.69 -10.30
N GLY A 28 5.91 1.39 -11.37
CA GLY A 28 7.11 2.25 -11.37
C GLY A 28 6.84 3.75 -11.22
N GLY A 29 5.59 4.17 -11.15
CA GLY A 29 5.28 5.60 -11.07
C GLY A 29 5.47 6.21 -9.68
N PRO A 30 5.59 7.54 -9.57
CA PRO A 30 5.85 8.21 -8.29
C PRO A 30 4.76 7.91 -7.24
N VAL A 31 5.21 7.53 -6.05
CA VAL A 31 4.34 7.24 -4.90
C VAL A 31 3.76 8.53 -4.32
N ILE A 32 2.45 8.54 -4.08
CA ILE A 32 1.71 9.65 -3.47
C ILE A 32 1.57 9.43 -1.97
N LEU A 33 1.18 8.22 -1.57
CA LEU A 33 1.03 7.81 -0.17
C LEU A 33 1.30 6.31 -0.03
N GLN A 34 1.94 5.93 1.07
CA GLN A 34 2.18 4.54 1.47
C GLN A 34 1.62 4.32 2.86
N ALA A 35 1.06 3.14 3.07
CA ALA A 35 0.67 2.64 4.39
C ALA A 35 1.38 1.32 4.66
N LYS A 36 1.90 1.19 5.87
CA LYS A 36 2.53 -0.03 6.36
C LYS A 36 1.59 -0.77 7.29
N VAL A 37 1.71 -2.09 7.29
CA VAL A 37 1.08 -2.98 8.26
C VAL A 37 2.16 -3.87 8.86
N PRO A 38 2.12 -4.15 10.18
CA PRO A 38 3.01 -5.13 10.77
C PRO A 38 2.71 -6.51 10.19
N VAL A 39 3.70 -7.40 10.15
CA VAL A 39 3.54 -8.83 9.93
C VAL A 39 3.93 -9.55 11.22
N PHE A 40 3.04 -10.40 11.73
CA PHE A 40 3.26 -11.16 12.95
C PHE A 40 3.70 -12.59 12.62
N ALA A 41 4.41 -13.22 13.56
CA ALA A 41 5.01 -14.54 13.36
C ALA A 41 3.98 -15.65 13.12
N ASP A 42 2.76 -15.47 13.58
CA ASP A 42 1.63 -16.41 13.48
C ASP A 42 0.60 -16.00 12.42
N ASP A 43 0.92 -15.01 11.59
CA ASP A 43 0.05 -14.57 10.51
C ASP A 43 -0.17 -15.64 9.44
N SER A 44 -1.42 -15.77 9.03
CA SER A 44 -1.75 -16.33 7.73
C SER A 44 -1.69 -15.27 6.63
N GLU A 45 -1.67 -15.71 5.36
CA GLU A 45 -1.75 -14.80 4.22
C GLU A 45 -3.04 -13.97 4.24
N ASP A 46 -4.14 -14.55 4.73
CA ASP A 46 -5.43 -13.87 4.86
C ASP A 46 -5.39 -12.77 5.93
N ASP A 47 -4.64 -12.96 7.02
CA ASP A 47 -4.48 -11.95 8.07
C ASP A 47 -3.75 -10.70 7.57
N ILE A 48 -2.67 -10.90 6.81
CA ILE A 48 -1.94 -9.80 6.14
C ILE A 48 -2.85 -9.13 5.11
N THR A 49 -3.54 -9.92 4.29
CA THR A 49 -4.45 -9.42 3.25
C THR A 49 -5.52 -8.52 3.85
N ALA A 50 -6.17 -8.95 4.94
CA ALA A 50 -7.20 -8.17 5.62
C ALA A 50 -6.66 -6.83 6.18
N ARG A 51 -5.45 -6.86 6.75
CA ARG A 51 -4.78 -5.64 7.22
C ARG A 51 -4.42 -4.69 6.09
N VAL A 52 -3.89 -5.21 4.99
CA VAL A 52 -3.56 -4.42 3.80
C VAL A 52 -4.82 -3.79 3.20
N GLN A 53 -5.89 -4.55 2.99
CA GLN A 53 -7.16 -4.03 2.46
C GLN A 53 -7.77 -2.95 3.35
N THR A 54 -7.63 -3.08 4.68
CA THR A 54 -8.04 -2.02 5.61
C THR A 54 -7.28 -0.72 5.34
N GLN A 55 -5.97 -0.79 5.08
CA GLN A 55 -5.19 0.39 4.71
C GLN A 55 -5.56 0.91 3.32
N GLU A 56 -5.79 0.06 2.33
CA GLU A 56 -6.22 0.46 0.99
C GLU A 56 -7.51 1.29 1.03
N HIS A 57 -8.53 0.80 1.75
CA HIS A 57 -9.79 1.50 1.94
C HIS A 57 -9.64 2.81 2.70
N ALA A 58 -8.59 2.98 3.50
CA ALA A 58 -8.31 4.24 4.18
C ALA A 58 -7.56 5.24 3.29
N ILE A 59 -6.46 4.81 2.66
CA ILE A 59 -5.55 5.72 1.97
C ILE A 59 -6.03 6.11 0.58
N TYR A 60 -6.76 5.25 -0.12
CA TYR A 60 -7.24 5.53 -1.47
C TYR A 60 -8.22 6.71 -1.52
N PRO A 61 -9.35 6.71 -0.76
CA PRO A 61 -10.25 7.87 -0.73
C PRO A 61 -9.60 9.11 -0.12
N LEU A 62 -8.65 8.97 0.82
CA LEU A 62 -7.89 10.09 1.36
C LEU A 62 -7.09 10.80 0.26
N VAL A 63 -6.34 10.05 -0.55
CA VAL A 63 -5.57 10.60 -1.67
C VAL A 63 -6.49 11.26 -2.69
N ILE A 64 -7.62 10.62 -3.04
CA ILE A 64 -8.62 11.23 -3.93
C ILE A 64 -9.11 12.57 -3.38
N SER A 65 -9.39 12.65 -2.08
CA SER A 65 -9.88 13.88 -1.44
C SER A 65 -8.87 15.03 -1.56
N TRP A 66 -7.57 14.74 -1.47
CA TRP A 66 -6.52 15.74 -1.67
C TRP A 66 -6.56 16.33 -3.08
N PHE A 67 -6.73 15.49 -4.10
CA PHE A 67 -6.84 15.94 -5.49
C PHE A 67 -8.14 16.73 -5.73
N CYS A 68 -9.27 16.30 -5.17
CA CYS A 68 -10.53 17.03 -5.27
C CYS A 68 -10.47 18.41 -4.58
N ALA A 69 -9.71 18.53 -3.49
CA ALA A 69 -9.51 19.78 -2.78
C ALA A 69 -8.50 20.73 -3.45
N GLY A 70 -7.88 20.34 -4.57
CA GLY A 70 -6.77 21.08 -5.19
C GLY A 70 -5.49 21.05 -4.35
N ALA A 71 -5.44 20.21 -3.32
CA ALA A 71 -4.28 19.98 -2.47
C ALA A 71 -3.42 18.86 -3.06
N SER A 72 -3.06 18.95 -4.34
CA SER A 72 -1.96 18.12 -4.84
C SER A 72 -0.69 18.70 -4.22
N LYS A 73 -0.15 18.03 -3.20
CA LYS A 73 1.24 18.28 -2.82
C LYS A 73 2.06 17.96 -4.05
N ASP A 74 2.72 18.96 -4.62
CA ASP A 74 3.83 18.74 -5.53
C ASP A 74 4.71 17.65 -4.92
N ALA A 75 4.79 16.51 -5.58
CA ALA A 75 5.76 15.48 -5.28
C ALA A 75 7.14 16.06 -5.63
N ARG A 76 7.71 16.80 -4.68
CA ARG A 76 9.13 17.16 -4.67
C ARG A 76 9.91 16.11 -3.90
#